data_AF-A0A433PUI8-F1
#
_entry.id   AF-A0A433PUI8-F1
#
_cell.length_a   1.000
_cell.length_b   1.000
_cell.length_c   1.000
_cell.angle_alpha   90.00
_cell.angle_beta   90.00
_cell.angle_gamma   90.00
#
_symmetry.space_group_name_H-M   'P 1'
#
loop_
_entity.id
_entity.type
_entity.pdbx_description
1 polymer ?
#
loop_
_entity_poly.entity_id
_entity_poly.type
_entity_poly.pdbx_seq_one_letter_code
_entity_poly.pdbx_strand_id
1 'polypeptide(L)'
;MAREGLRTLVVARKRLSEEAYQDFKDSHPVFDCIRYHEAETSIQDRNALKEQVVSEILEKELELLGLTGVEDKLQDGVKTTLELLRNAGLKIWMLTGDKIETATCIAVSSKLVSRNQNIHTIAKRTLRVPCDINNVYIFTS
;
A
#
# COMPACT_ATOMS: atom_id res chain seq x y z
N MET A 1 4.68 -3.00 -15.00
CA MET A 1 4.67 -3.29 -13.53
C MET A 1 3.27 -3.26 -12.94
N ALA A 2 2.68 -2.12 -12.56
CA ALA A 2 1.34 -2.10 -11.95
C ALA A 2 0.23 -2.65 -12.88
N ARG A 3 0.27 -2.31 -14.17
CA ARG A 3 -0.66 -2.87 -15.19
C ARG A 3 -0.54 -4.38 -15.35
N GLU A 4 0.58 -4.98 -14.95
CA GLU A 4 0.83 -6.41 -15.01
C GLU A 4 0.34 -7.17 -13.77
N GLY A 5 -0.14 -6.47 -12.74
CA GLY A 5 -0.60 -7.06 -11.47
C GLY A 5 0.52 -7.26 -10.45
N LEU A 6 1.64 -6.55 -10.60
CA LEU A 6 2.73 -6.56 -9.61
C LEU A 6 2.48 -5.51 -8.54
N ARG A 7 2.72 -5.88 -7.26
CA ARG A 7 2.83 -4.89 -6.19
C ARG A 7 4.10 -4.08 -6.42
N THR A 8 3.94 -2.79 -6.70
CA THR A 8 5.06 -1.92 -7.06
C THR A 8 5.47 -1.08 -5.86
N LEU A 9 6.75 -1.09 -5.49
CA LEU A 9 7.32 -0.18 -4.49
C LEU A 9 8.30 0.79 -5.18
N VAL A 10 8.33 2.02 -4.69
CA VAL A 10 9.24 3.07 -5.15
C VAL A 10 10.32 3.27 -4.10
N VAL A 11 11.59 3.24 -4.51
CA VAL A 11 12.73 3.46 -3.61
C VAL A 11 13.42 4.76 -4.02
N ALA A 12 13.55 5.68 -3.09
CA ALA A 12 14.24 6.94 -3.27
C ALA A 12 15.17 7.22 -2.09
N ARG A 13 16.19 8.05 -2.27
CA ARG A 13 17.12 8.44 -1.21
C ARG A 13 17.21 9.95 -1.07
N LYS A 14 17.59 10.39 0.12
CA LYS A 14 18.07 11.75 0.37
C LYS A 14 19.54 11.66 0.80
N ARG A 15 20.41 12.49 0.24
CA ARG A 15 21.76 12.68 0.79
C ARG A 15 21.68 13.77 1.84
N LEU A 16 22.04 13.43 3.07
CA LEU A 16 22.18 14.38 4.17
C LEU A 16 23.67 14.66 4.37
N SER A 17 24.03 15.91 4.67
CA SER A 17 25.37 16.21 5.19
C SER A 17 25.52 15.62 6.59
N GLU A 18 26.76 15.38 7.03
CA GLU A 18 27.01 14.92 8.40
C GLU A 18 26.45 15.91 9.41
N GLU A 19 26.59 17.22 9.16
CA GLU A 19 26.00 18.29 9.96
C GLU A 19 24.48 18.17 10.05
N ALA A 20 23.77 18.03 8.92
CA ALA A 20 22.31 17.90 8.91
C ALA A 20 21.84 16.58 9.54
N TYR A 21 22.64 15.53 9.48
CA TYR A 21 22.36 14.25 10.14
C TYR A 21 22.57 14.35 11.65
N GLN A 22 23.66 14.98 12.10
CA GLN A 22 23.91 15.21 13.53
C GLN A 22 22.91 16.19 14.10
N ASP A 23 22.53 17.23 13.36
CA ASP A 23 21.41 18.08 13.72
C ASP A 23 20.17 17.19 13.91
N PHE A 24 19.75 16.40 12.93
CA PHE A 24 18.56 15.55 13.07
C PHE A 24 18.62 14.57 14.26
N LYS A 25 19.81 14.05 14.59
CA LYS A 25 20.01 12.97 15.55
C LYS A 25 20.27 13.46 16.98
N ASP A 26 21.12 14.46 17.13
CA ASP A 26 21.46 15.03 18.41
C ASP A 26 20.47 16.15 18.74
N SER A 27 20.12 16.30 20.01
CA SER A 27 19.29 17.40 20.52
C SER A 27 20.04 18.76 20.46
N HIS A 28 20.78 19.02 19.38
CA HIS A 28 21.39 20.31 19.11
C HIS A 28 20.33 21.26 18.55
N PRO A 29 20.31 22.52 19.00
CA PRO A 29 19.24 23.47 18.72
C PRO A 29 19.36 24.04 17.31
N VAL A 30 18.97 23.25 16.32
CA VAL A 30 18.52 23.72 15.01
C VAL A 30 17.04 23.32 14.90
N PHE A 31 16.22 24.21 14.34
CA PHE A 31 14.74 24.20 14.44
C PHE A 31 14.04 22.86 14.17
N ASP A 32 14.66 21.98 13.38
CA ASP A 32 14.09 20.73 12.88
C ASP A 32 14.24 19.54 13.85
N CYS A 33 15.24 19.59 14.73
CA CYS A 33 15.72 18.48 15.56
C CYS A 33 14.95 18.39 16.87
N ILE A 34 14.65 19.57 17.43
CA ILE A 34 13.76 19.76 18.56
C ILE A 34 12.40 19.12 18.26
N ARG A 35 11.87 19.33 17.05
CA ARG A 35 10.54 18.84 16.66
C ARG A 35 10.46 17.32 16.60
N TYR A 36 11.51 16.63 16.13
CA TYR A 36 11.50 15.16 16.10
C TYR A 36 11.63 14.55 17.49
N HIS A 37 12.51 15.10 18.34
CA HIS A 37 12.67 14.64 19.72
C HIS A 37 11.44 14.93 20.59
N GLU A 38 10.82 16.10 20.45
CA GLU A 38 9.54 16.44 21.08
C GLU A 38 8.42 15.51 20.59
N ALA A 39 8.38 15.19 19.30
CA ALA A 39 7.44 14.23 18.75
C ALA A 39 7.68 12.80 19.29
N GLU A 40 8.92 12.40 19.54
CA GLU A 40 9.28 11.09 20.08
C GLU A 40 8.97 10.96 21.59
N THR A 41 9.21 12.02 22.35
CA THR A 41 8.97 12.09 23.80
C THR A 41 7.54 12.46 24.17
N SER A 42 6.72 12.88 23.20
CA SER A 42 5.31 13.17 23.43
C SER A 42 4.51 11.95 23.90
N ILE A 43 3.72 12.15 24.94
CA ILE A 43 2.81 11.14 25.51
C ILE A 43 1.52 11.03 24.68
N GLN A 44 1.15 12.10 23.96
CA GLN A 44 -0.06 12.15 23.12
C GLN A 44 0.31 12.24 21.63
N ASP A 45 -0.39 11.49 20.78
CA ASP A 45 -0.28 11.51 19.31
C ASP A 45 1.15 11.41 18.74
N ARG A 46 2.03 10.73 19.48
CA ARG A 46 3.45 10.48 19.16
C ARG A 46 3.70 10.03 17.72
N ASN A 47 2.84 9.17 17.18
CA ASN A 47 2.99 8.66 15.82
C ASN A 47 2.70 9.74 14.77
N ALA A 48 1.63 10.52 14.95
CA ALA A 48 1.24 11.57 14.02
C ALA A 48 2.25 12.73 14.01
N LEU A 49 2.76 13.11 15.19
CA LEU A 49 3.80 14.14 15.31
C LEU A 49 5.10 13.72 14.60
N LYS A 50 5.52 12.45 14.75
CA LYS A 50 6.69 11.93 14.04
C LYS A 50 6.49 11.90 12.53
N GLU A 51 5.33 11.44 12.07
CA GLU A 51 5.00 11.39 10.65
C GLU A 51 5.03 12.78 10.01
N GLN A 52 4.49 13.80 10.71
CA GLN A 52 4.54 15.19 10.25
C GLN A 52 5.98 15.69 10.09
N VAL A 53 6.82 15.48 11.11
CA VAL A 53 8.22 15.95 11.11
C VAL A 53 9.02 15.25 10.02
N VAL A 54 8.85 13.93 9.86
CA VAL A 54 9.49 13.15 8.79
C VAL A 54 9.06 13.64 7.41
N SER A 55 7.77 13.87 7.20
CA SER A 55 7.25 14.33 5.91
C SER A 55 7.74 15.73 5.54
N GLU A 56 7.83 16.63 6.52
CA GLU A 56 8.27 18.00 6.30
C GLU A 56 9.79 18.12 6.03
N ILE A 57 10.61 17.24 6.60
CA ILE A 57 12.09 17.37 6.58
C ILE A 57 12.75 16.29 5.71
N LEU A 58 12.38 15.03 5.89
CA LEU A 58 13.05 13.88 5.26
C LEU A 58 12.43 13.51 3.91
N GLU A 59 11.11 13.64 3.73
CA GLU A 59 10.42 13.23 2.50
C GLU A 59 10.44 14.28 1.37
N LYS A 60 11.23 15.35 1.52
CA LYS A 60 11.43 16.38 0.49
C LYS A 60 12.73 16.17 -0.29
N GLU A 61 12.67 16.46 -1.59
CA GLU A 61 13.82 16.46 -2.52
C GLU A 61 14.55 15.10 -2.60
N LEU A 62 13.77 14.02 -2.69
CA LEU A 62 14.31 12.67 -2.82
C LEU A 62 14.80 12.39 -4.25
N GLU A 63 15.96 11.75 -4.36
CA GLU A 63 16.50 11.19 -5.59
C GLU A 63 15.92 9.78 -5.80
N LEU A 64 15.15 9.59 -6.87
CA LEU A 64 14.60 8.28 -7.25
C LEU A 64 15.74 7.31 -7.58
N LEU A 65 15.82 6.20 -6.86
CA LEU A 65 16.81 5.15 -7.10
C LEU A 65 16.27 4.04 -7.98
N GLY A 66 15.00 3.68 -7.82
CA GLY A 66 14.40 2.62 -8.60
C GLY A 66 13.00 2.21 -8.17
N LEU A 67 12.49 1.23 -8.90
CA LEU A 67 11.18 0.63 -8.72
C LEU A 67 11.36 -0.88 -8.53
N THR A 68 10.66 -1.46 -7.57
CA THR A 68 10.59 -2.92 -7.43
C THR A 68 9.17 -3.38 -7.74
N GLY A 69 9.04 -4.54 -8.39
CA GLY A 69 7.76 -5.18 -8.66
C GLY A 69 7.77 -6.57 -8.04
N VAL A 70 6.90 -6.80 -7.06
CA VAL A 70 6.72 -8.11 -6.42
C VAL A 70 5.49 -8.76 -7.01
N GLU A 71 5.66 -9.97 -7.55
CA GLU A 71 4.55 -10.79 -8.01
C GLU A 71 4.01 -11.63 -6.86
N ASP A 72 2.73 -11.52 -6.57
CA ASP A 72 2.04 -12.50 -5.74
C ASP A 72 1.79 -13.75 -6.57
N LYS A 73 2.66 -14.75 -6.41
CA LYS A 73 2.51 -16.03 -7.09
C LYS A 73 1.23 -16.72 -6.62
N LEU A 74 0.36 -17.01 -7.58
CA LEU A 74 -0.77 -17.89 -7.39
C LEU A 74 -0.29 -19.35 -7.39
N GLN A 75 -1.10 -20.24 -6.81
CA GLN A 75 -0.85 -21.67 -6.93
C GLN A 75 -0.92 -22.13 -8.38
N ASP A 76 -0.18 -23.19 -8.70
CA ASP A 76 -0.13 -23.76 -10.04
C ASP A 76 -1.53 -24.22 -10.48
N GLY A 77 -1.88 -23.92 -11.73
CA GLY A 77 -3.15 -24.33 -12.32
C GLY A 77 -4.39 -23.53 -11.90
N VAL A 78 -4.28 -22.53 -11.02
CA VAL A 78 -5.43 -21.67 -10.63
C VAL A 78 -6.04 -20.98 -11.84
N LYS A 79 -5.22 -20.37 -12.70
CA LYS A 79 -5.69 -19.64 -13.90
C LYS A 79 -6.43 -20.58 -14.85
N THR A 80 -5.84 -21.71 -15.18
CA THR A 80 -6.43 -22.72 -16.09
C THR A 80 -7.73 -23.27 -15.53
N THR A 81 -7.78 -23.57 -14.23
CA THR A 81 -9.00 -24.09 -13.59
C THR A 81 -10.13 -23.06 -13.63
N LEU A 82 -9.85 -21.80 -13.29
CA LEU A 82 -10.85 -20.73 -13.35
C LEU A 82 -11.37 -20.50 -14.77
N GLU A 83 -10.50 -20.56 -15.78
CA GLU A 83 -10.90 -20.46 -17.18
C GLU A 83 -11.80 -21.63 -17.61
N LEU A 84 -11.47 -22.87 -17.23
CA LEU A 84 -12.28 -24.05 -17.52
C LEU A 84 -13.66 -23.97 -16.86
N LEU A 85 -13.73 -23.57 -15.59
CA LEU A 85 -14.99 -23.39 -14.87
C LEU A 85 -15.86 -22.30 -15.51
N ARG A 86 -15.25 -21.18 -15.94
CA ARG A 86 -15.97 -20.11 -16.62
C ARG A 86 -16.48 -20.55 -18.00
N ASN A 87 -15.67 -21.29 -18.75
CA ASN A 87 -16.07 -21.85 -20.06
C ASN A 87 -17.18 -22.89 -19.92
N ALA A 88 -17.27 -23.57 -18.77
CA ALA A 88 -18.38 -24.45 -18.42
C ALA A 88 -19.66 -23.69 -17.98
N GLY A 89 -19.64 -22.35 -17.97
CA GLY A 89 -20.78 -21.51 -17.59
C GLY A 89 -20.97 -21.35 -16.08
N LEU A 90 -19.97 -21.71 -15.26
CA LEU A 90 -20.04 -21.55 -13.81
C LEU A 90 -19.71 -20.12 -13.38
N LYS A 91 -20.51 -19.60 -12.45
CA LYS A 91 -20.25 -18.31 -11.80
C LYS A 91 -19.36 -18.54 -10.58
N ILE A 92 -18.26 -17.79 -10.50
CA ILE A 92 -17.22 -17.98 -9.49
C ILE A 92 -17.15 -16.73 -8.62
N TRP A 93 -17.22 -16.89 -7.30
CA TRP A 93 -17.16 -15.79 -6.34
C TRP A 93 -15.91 -15.93 -5.48
N MET A 94 -15.19 -14.82 -5.29
CA MET A 94 -14.06 -14.72 -4.36
C MET A 94 -14.55 -14.02 -3.08
N LEU A 95 -14.47 -14.73 -1.95
CA LEU A 95 -14.69 -14.18 -0.62
C LEU A 95 -13.34 -14.12 0.10
N THR A 96 -12.93 -12.94 0.53
CA THR A 96 -11.68 -12.74 1.27
C THR A 96 -11.86 -11.72 2.38
N GLY A 97 -11.11 -11.88 3.46
CA GLY A 97 -10.97 -10.90 4.55
C GLY A 97 -9.71 -10.03 4.42
N ASP A 98 -9.01 -10.13 3.30
CA ASP A 98 -7.86 -9.28 3.00
C ASP A 98 -8.32 -7.87 2.57
N LYS A 99 -7.38 -6.92 2.58
CA LYS A 99 -7.63 -5.54 2.14
C LYS A 99 -8.11 -5.49 0.70
N ILE A 100 -8.89 -4.45 0.37
CA ILE A 100 -9.49 -4.25 -0.96
C ILE A 100 -8.42 -4.22 -2.05
N GLU A 101 -7.28 -3.58 -1.80
CA GLU A 101 -6.17 -3.48 -2.74
C GLU A 101 -5.58 -4.85 -3.06
N THR A 102 -5.38 -5.68 -2.02
CA THR A 102 -4.87 -7.05 -2.18
C THR A 102 -5.87 -7.94 -2.92
N ALA A 103 -7.13 -7.91 -2.51
CA ALA A 103 -8.21 -8.69 -3.13
C ALA A 103 -8.34 -8.37 -4.63
N THR A 104 -8.28 -7.08 -4.98
CA THR A 104 -8.33 -6.61 -6.37
C THR A 104 -7.12 -7.12 -7.16
N CYS A 105 -5.92 -7.06 -6.57
CA CYS A 105 -4.70 -7.57 -7.20
C CYS A 105 -4.82 -9.07 -7.52
N ILE A 106 -5.29 -9.87 -6.56
CA ILE A 106 -5.47 -11.33 -6.72
C ILE A 106 -6.55 -11.66 -7.75
N ALA A 107 -7.67 -10.93 -7.78
CA ALA A 107 -8.73 -11.15 -8.75
C ALA A 107 -8.27 -10.88 -10.20
N VAL A 108 -7.44 -9.86 -10.40
CA VAL A 108 -6.85 -9.55 -11.71
C VAL A 108 -5.74 -10.55 -12.09
N SER A 109 -4.87 -10.92 -11.15
CA SER A 109 -3.77 -11.85 -11.41
C SER A 109 -4.28 -13.27 -11.70
N SER A 110 -5.37 -13.68 -11.05
CA SER A 110 -6.00 -15.00 -11.23
C SER A 110 -6.89 -15.13 -12.45
N LYS A 111 -7.07 -14.04 -13.23
CA LYS A 111 -8.01 -13.95 -14.36
C LYS A 111 -9.48 -14.14 -13.98
N LEU A 112 -9.81 -14.08 -12.68
CA LEU A 112 -11.18 -14.02 -12.23
C LEU A 112 -11.87 -12.77 -12.78
N VAL A 113 -11.19 -11.61 -12.72
CA VAL A 113 -11.63 -10.36 -13.34
C VAL A 113 -10.72 -10.02 -14.51
N SER A 114 -11.31 -9.68 -15.65
CA SER A 114 -10.55 -9.24 -16.82
C SER A 114 -9.97 -7.85 -16.59
N ARG A 115 -8.78 -7.54 -17.11
CA ARG A 115 -8.13 -6.22 -16.93
C ARG A 115 -8.97 -5.03 -17.41
N ASN A 116 -9.91 -5.26 -18.33
CA ASN A 116 -10.79 -4.24 -18.90
C ASN A 116 -12.21 -4.26 -18.32
N GLN A 117 -12.46 -5.08 -17.31
CA GLN A 117 -13.77 -5.21 -16.69
C GLN A 117 -13.92 -4.19 -15.56
N ASN A 118 -15.07 -3.52 -15.50
CA ASN A 118 -15.36 -2.57 -14.43
C ASN A 118 -15.53 -3.31 -13.08
N ILE A 119 -14.88 -2.79 -12.04
CA ILE A 119 -15.00 -3.27 -10.67
C ILE A 119 -15.95 -2.32 -9.93
N HIS A 120 -17.03 -2.88 -9.39
CA HIS A 120 -17.97 -2.13 -8.56
C HIS A 120 -17.63 -2.33 -7.08
N THR A 121 -17.19 -1.27 -6.41
CA THR A 121 -16.85 -1.30 -4.98
C THR A 121 -18.05 -0.82 -4.15
N ILE A 122 -18.50 -1.66 -3.22
CA ILE A 122 -19.55 -1.31 -2.25
C ILE A 122 -18.88 -1.23 -0.88
N ALA A 123 -18.67 -0.03 -0.36
CA ALA A 123 -18.12 0.20 0.97
C ALA A 123 -19.17 0.81 1.88
N LYS A 124 -19.25 0.34 3.14
CA LYS A 124 -20.06 1.00 4.16
C LYS A 124 -19.35 2.31 4.53
N ARG A 125 -20.04 3.44 4.37
CA ARG A 125 -19.48 4.75 4.71
C ARG A 125 -19.42 4.91 6.23
N THR A 126 -18.39 4.35 6.87
CA THR A 126 -18.15 4.56 8.29
C THR A 126 -17.38 5.87 8.45
N LEU A 127 -18.08 6.91 8.90
CA LEU A 127 -17.42 8.11 9.39
C LEU A 127 -16.68 7.72 10.67
N ARG A 128 -15.35 7.65 10.60
CA ARG A 128 -14.36 7.41 11.67
C ARG A 128 -13.97 5.92 11.87
N VAL A 129 -12.65 5.75 12.06
CA VAL A 129 -11.78 4.57 12.28
C VAL A 129 -11.45 3.63 11.09
N PRO A 130 -10.14 3.44 10.74
CA PRO A 130 -9.67 2.49 9.75
C PRO A 130 -9.47 1.11 10.40
N CYS A 131 -10.55 0.38 10.61
CA CYS A 131 -10.49 -1.07 10.78
C CYS A 131 -11.20 -1.68 9.57
N ASP A 132 -10.45 -1.79 8.47
CA ASP A 132 -10.91 -2.36 7.22
C ASP A 132 -11.11 -3.87 7.35
N ILE A 133 -12.31 -4.26 7.76
CA ILE A 133 -12.88 -5.57 7.43
C ILE A 133 -14.14 -5.33 6.62
N ASN A 134 -13.98 -4.69 5.46
CA ASN A 134 -15.06 -4.60 4.50
C ASN A 134 -15.02 -5.88 3.67
N ASN A 135 -16.04 -6.74 3.86
CA ASN A 135 -16.24 -7.94 3.04
C ASN A 135 -16.24 -7.53 1.55
N VAL A 136 -15.19 -7.89 0.83
CA VAL A 136 -15.05 -7.56 -0.59
C VAL A 136 -15.76 -8.63 -1.40
N TYR A 137 -16.83 -8.25 -2.10
CA TYR A 137 -17.51 -9.10 -3.08
C TYR A 137 -17.08 -8.66 -4.48
N ILE A 138 -16.27 -9.48 -5.14
CA ILE A 138 -15.85 -9.23 -6.54
C ILE A 138 -16.83 -9.98 -7.44
N PHE A 139 -17.67 -9.23 -8.14
CA PHE A 139 -18.67 -9.77 -9.06
C PHE A 139 -18.10 -9.86 -10.48
N THR A 140 -18.25 -11.03 -11.10
CA THR A 140 -18.07 -11.20 -12.55
C THR A 140 -19.45 -11.38 -13.17
N SER A 141 -19.84 -10.49 -14.09
CA SER A 141 -21.10 -10.54 -14.85
C SER A 141 -21.11 -11.67 -15.87
#